data_AF-A0A7S4W1E7-F1
#
_entry.id   AF-A0A7S4W1E7-F1
#
_cell.length_a   1.000
_cell.length_b   1.000
_cell.length_c   1.000
_cell.angle_alpha   90.00
_cell.angle_beta   90.00
_cell.angle_gamma   90.00
#
_symmetry.space_group_name_H-M   'P 1'
#
loop_
_entity.id
_entity.type
_entity.pdbx_description
1 polymer ?
#
loop_
_entity_poly.entity_id
_entity_poly.type
_entity_poly.pdbx_seq_one_letter_code
_entity_poly.pdbx_strand_id
1 'polypeptide(L)'
;MDLISTEQAIAVKDRIRDINKYAKIIPAVRGRVKVRELTDIRAHDLTNFVGADIEREAEVAEELGGHGGHGGGHEGGHEGGQEEHGGGHGGGHGGGHGGGHGGGHGTAHGTGHGGAHGGGANRHRRDTRVNSFAVVKEGEIHPHRLGRWMQSIGQLPADKGTIFRIKAILAVKGHPFKHVFHAVMDVSDEDDAGPWEEGEKKVSKIVFIGKSLDQAYLRKGFEDIFE
;
A
#
# COMPACT_ATOMS: atom_id res chain seq x y z
N MET A 1 22.74 13.96 -8.91
CA MET A 1 22.19 15.32 -8.65
C MET A 1 22.59 16.32 -9.71
N ASP A 2 23.62 16.05 -10.52
CA ASP A 2 24.32 17.10 -11.28
C ASP A 2 23.61 17.61 -12.54
N LEU A 3 22.61 16.88 -13.04
CA LEU A 3 21.95 17.15 -14.33
C LEU A 3 20.42 17.32 -14.19
N ILE A 4 19.91 17.44 -12.98
CA ILE A 4 18.47 17.53 -12.70
C ILE A 4 18.19 18.72 -11.79
N SER A 5 16.99 19.29 -11.93
CA SER A 5 16.49 20.32 -11.02
C SER A 5 16.27 19.78 -9.62
N THR A 6 16.20 20.68 -8.63
CA THR A 6 15.89 20.32 -7.24
C THR A 6 14.52 19.66 -7.13
N GLU A 7 13.53 20.15 -7.88
CA GLU A 7 12.17 19.61 -7.92
C GLU A 7 12.16 18.17 -8.43
N GLN A 8 12.91 17.87 -9.49
CA GLN A 8 13.06 16.52 -10.02
C GLN A 8 13.78 15.59 -9.03
N ALA A 9 14.81 16.09 -8.34
CA ALA A 9 15.54 15.33 -7.34
C ALA A 9 14.64 14.96 -6.15
N ILE A 10 13.79 15.88 -5.70
CA ILE A 10 12.79 15.64 -4.66
C ILE A 10 11.79 14.57 -5.13
N ALA A 11 11.23 14.70 -6.32
CA ALA A 11 10.28 13.73 -6.86
C ALA A 11 10.87 12.30 -6.95
N VAL A 12 12.14 12.17 -7.33
CA VAL A 12 12.84 10.87 -7.34
C VAL A 12 13.06 10.33 -5.93
N LYS A 13 13.49 11.18 -5.00
CA LYS A 13 13.66 10.80 -3.59
C LYS A 13 12.35 10.29 -2.99
N ASP A 14 11.26 11.00 -3.22
CA ASP A 14 9.93 10.64 -2.72
C ASP A 14 9.47 9.30 -3.32
N ARG A 15 9.71 9.10 -4.61
CA ARG A 15 9.43 7.81 -5.27
C ARG A 15 10.28 6.65 -4.73
N ILE A 16 11.56 6.87 -4.38
CA ILE A 16 12.39 5.83 -3.77
C ILE A 16 11.87 5.50 -2.37
N ARG A 17 11.45 6.50 -1.60
CA ARG A 17 10.86 6.29 -0.26
C ARG A 17 9.54 5.54 -0.31
N ASP A 18 8.71 5.81 -1.30
CA ASP A 18 7.46 5.08 -1.56
C ASP A 18 7.72 3.58 -1.81
N ILE A 19 8.83 3.24 -2.48
CA ILE A 19 9.22 1.84 -2.71
C ILE A 19 9.76 1.18 -1.45
N ASN A 20 10.69 1.85 -0.76
CA ASN A 20 11.29 1.34 0.46
C ASN A 20 11.60 2.48 1.43
N LYS A 21 10.68 2.67 2.38
CA LYS A 21 10.81 3.72 3.39
C LYS A 21 11.97 3.48 4.37
N TYR A 22 12.51 2.27 4.45
CA TYR A 22 13.57 1.89 5.39
C TYR A 22 14.99 1.98 4.80
N ALA A 23 15.13 2.24 3.50
CA ALA A 23 16.45 2.35 2.88
C ALA A 23 17.10 3.71 3.13
N LYS A 24 18.39 3.72 3.48
CA LYS A 24 19.20 4.94 3.49
C LYS A 24 19.42 5.42 2.04
N ILE A 25 19.04 6.65 1.75
CA ILE A 25 19.26 7.28 0.44
C ILE A 25 20.48 8.19 0.53
N ILE A 26 21.52 7.87 -0.23
CA ILE A 26 22.77 8.65 -0.27
C ILE A 26 22.83 9.39 -1.63
N PRO A 27 22.72 10.72 -1.65
CA PRO A 27 22.83 11.47 -2.90
C PRO A 27 24.28 11.49 -3.38
N ALA A 28 24.49 11.17 -4.65
CA ALA A 28 25.78 11.32 -5.33
C ALA A 28 25.83 12.63 -6.12
N VAL A 29 26.93 13.37 -5.97
CA VAL A 29 27.23 14.62 -6.67
C VAL A 29 28.57 14.44 -7.39
N ARG A 30 28.56 14.56 -8.72
CA ARG A 30 29.68 14.30 -9.63
C ARG A 30 30.29 12.92 -9.43
N GLY A 31 29.45 11.91 -9.22
CA GLY A 31 29.85 10.53 -8.95
C GLY A 31 30.57 10.34 -7.61
N ARG A 32 30.63 11.36 -6.74
CA ARG A 32 31.28 11.25 -5.44
C ARG A 32 30.30 10.74 -4.40
N VAL A 33 30.67 9.63 -3.77
CA VAL A 33 30.05 9.08 -2.56
C VAL A 33 31.19 8.77 -1.60
N LYS A 34 31.01 9.08 -0.31
CA LYS A 34 32.02 8.71 0.70
C LYS A 34 32.08 7.19 0.76
N VAL A 35 33.26 6.59 0.55
CA VAL A 35 33.42 5.12 0.49
C VAL A 35 32.85 4.42 1.73
N ARG A 36 33.01 5.01 2.92
CA ARG A 36 32.41 4.51 4.16
C ARG A 36 30.90 4.31 4.09
N GLU A 37 30.19 5.13 3.31
CA GLU A 37 28.74 5.03 3.13
C GLU A 37 28.34 3.82 2.26
N LEU A 38 29.31 3.22 1.56
CA LEU A 38 29.14 2.01 0.74
C LEU A 38 29.67 0.76 1.46
N THR A 39 30.78 0.88 2.18
CA THR A 39 31.43 -0.27 2.83
C THR A 39 30.85 -0.58 4.21
N ASP A 40 30.28 0.41 4.91
CA ASP A 40 29.70 0.27 6.25
C ASP A 40 28.16 0.30 6.22
N ILE A 41 27.57 -0.15 5.11
CA ILE A 41 26.10 -0.24 4.99
C ILE A 41 25.56 -1.32 5.95
N ARG A 42 26.38 -2.33 6.27
CA ARG A 42 26.01 -3.45 7.14
C ARG A 42 24.65 -4.03 6.72
N ALA A 43 24.42 -4.15 5.41
CA ALA A 43 23.12 -4.45 4.80
C ALA A 43 22.56 -5.84 5.17
N HIS A 44 23.49 -6.75 5.48
CA HIS A 44 23.28 -8.12 5.94
C HIS A 44 23.52 -8.29 7.45
N ASP A 45 23.95 -7.23 8.14
CA ASP A 45 24.05 -7.25 9.59
C ASP A 45 22.63 -7.21 10.17
N LEU A 46 22.31 -8.28 10.88
CA LEU A 46 21.01 -8.56 11.46
C LEU A 46 20.71 -7.64 12.66
N THR A 47 21.75 -7.07 13.27
CA THR A 47 21.64 -6.25 14.49
C THR A 47 21.28 -4.78 14.22
N ASN A 48 21.48 -4.25 13.02
CA ASN A 48 21.16 -2.83 12.71
C ASN A 48 19.69 -2.56 12.45
N PHE A 49 18.86 -3.60 12.41
CA PHE A 49 17.41 -3.46 12.21
C PHE A 49 16.67 -2.99 13.48
N VAL A 50 17.35 -2.89 14.63
CA VAL A 50 16.75 -2.57 15.95
C VAL A 50 16.33 -1.10 16.08
N GLY A 51 16.64 -0.24 15.11
CA GLY A 51 16.47 1.22 15.21
C GLY A 51 15.04 1.75 15.42
N ALA A 52 14.97 2.95 16.02
CA ALA A 52 13.76 3.73 16.34
C ALA A 52 12.88 4.12 15.15
N ASP A 53 13.41 4.03 13.91
CA ASP A 53 12.70 4.42 12.69
C ASP A 53 11.49 3.51 12.36
N ILE A 54 11.48 2.27 12.88
CA ILE A 54 10.37 1.34 12.64
C ILE A 54 9.17 1.63 13.57
N GLU A 55 9.42 2.00 14.83
CA GLU A 55 8.39 2.24 15.84
C GLU A 55 7.53 3.45 15.48
N ARG A 56 8.18 4.59 15.20
CA ARG A 56 7.51 5.86 14.86
C ARG A 56 6.59 5.76 13.64
N GLU A 57 6.88 4.85 12.72
CA GLU A 57 6.15 4.70 11.46
C GLU A 57 5.11 3.57 11.51
N ALA A 58 5.25 2.61 12.43
CA ALA A 58 4.21 1.62 12.72
C ALA A 58 3.01 2.28 13.43
N GLU A 59 3.29 3.19 14.37
CA GLU A 59 2.26 4.03 15.03
C GLU A 59 1.42 4.82 14.01
N VAL A 60 2.08 5.44 13.02
CA VAL A 60 1.40 6.20 11.94
C VAL A 60 0.54 5.29 11.04
N ALA A 61 0.96 4.04 10.81
CA ALA A 61 0.17 3.09 10.02
C ALA A 61 -1.10 2.63 10.75
N GLU A 62 -1.10 2.57 12.08
CA GLU A 62 -2.28 2.25 12.86
C GLU A 62 -3.29 3.39 12.88
N GLU A 63 -2.83 4.65 13.00
CA GLU A 63 -3.71 5.83 12.90
C GLU A 63 -4.40 5.96 11.53
N LEU A 64 -3.72 5.59 10.44
CA LEU A 64 -4.28 5.62 9.09
C LEU A 64 -5.20 4.42 8.76
N GLY A 65 -5.24 3.39 9.62
CA GLY A 65 -6.13 2.24 9.50
C GLY A 65 -7.56 2.48 10.00
N GLY A 66 -7.81 3.63 10.61
CA GLY A 66 -9.09 4.02 11.19
C GLY A 66 -10.09 4.63 10.20
N HIS A 67 -10.47 3.92 9.12
CA HIS A 67 -11.72 4.22 8.43
C HIS A 67 -12.80 3.23 8.85
N GLY A 68 -13.36 3.52 10.02
CA GLY A 68 -14.64 3.00 10.47
C GLY A 68 -15.73 3.33 9.45
N GLY A 69 -16.57 2.33 9.19
CA GLY A 69 -17.64 2.42 8.21
C GLY A 69 -18.60 3.56 8.50
N HIS A 70 -18.79 4.44 7.52
CA HIS A 70 -19.98 5.28 7.48
C HIS A 70 -21.15 4.43 6.98
N GLY A 71 -21.87 3.85 7.93
CA GLY A 71 -23.27 3.50 7.76
C GLY A 71 -24.06 4.79 7.56
N GLY A 72 -24.63 4.97 6.37
CA GLY A 72 -25.61 5.99 6.05
C GLY A 72 -26.83 5.31 5.47
N GLY A 73 -27.68 4.75 6.34
CA GLY A 73 -29.01 4.31 5.96
C GLY A 73 -29.85 5.52 5.59
N HIS A 74 -30.15 5.67 4.31
CA HIS A 74 -31.18 6.58 3.84
C HIS A 74 -32.49 5.80 3.69
N GLU A 75 -33.24 5.69 4.79
CA GLU A 75 -34.69 5.51 4.73
C GLU A 75 -35.33 6.90 4.62
N GLY A 76 -35.74 7.26 3.41
CA GLY A 76 -36.57 8.44 3.16
C GLY A 76 -38.03 8.03 3.10
N GLY A 77 -38.71 8.02 4.24
CA GLY A 77 -40.16 8.06 4.29
C GLY A 77 -40.65 9.47 3.96
N HIS A 78 -41.58 9.58 3.00
CA HIS A 78 -42.39 10.79 2.81
C HIS A 78 -43.86 10.39 2.75
N GLU A 79 -44.55 10.70 3.84
CA GLU A 79 -46.00 10.77 3.94
C GLU A 79 -46.45 12.22 3.70
N GLY A 80 -47.60 12.39 3.03
CA GLY A 80 -48.48 13.53 3.23
C GLY A 80 -48.76 14.42 2.02
N GLY A 81 -50.05 14.47 1.61
CA GLY A 81 -50.64 15.66 1.00
C GLY A 81 -51.40 15.45 -0.31
N GLN A 82 -52.70 15.16 -0.23
CA GLN A 82 -53.67 15.39 -1.31
C GLN A 82 -53.83 16.90 -1.54
N GLU A 83 -53.95 17.36 -2.79
CA GLU A 83 -54.97 18.33 -3.24
C GLU A 83 -55.19 18.18 -4.77
N GLU A 84 -56.46 18.09 -5.16
CA GLU A 84 -56.93 18.09 -6.54
C GLU A 84 -56.74 19.47 -7.20
N HIS A 85 -56.61 19.53 -8.53
CA HIS A 85 -57.40 20.42 -9.41
C HIS A 85 -57.10 20.11 -10.89
N GLY A 86 -58.15 20.06 -11.70
CA GLY A 86 -58.17 19.58 -13.08
C GLY A 86 -57.76 20.58 -14.16
N GLY A 87 -57.83 20.11 -15.41
CA GLY A 87 -57.67 20.94 -16.61
C GLY A 87 -57.36 20.08 -17.84
N GLY A 88 -58.33 19.91 -18.73
CA GLY A 88 -58.24 19.02 -19.89
C GLY A 88 -57.61 19.63 -21.16
N HIS A 89 -57.91 18.95 -22.27
CA HIS A 89 -57.54 19.16 -23.69
C HIS A 89 -56.13 18.64 -24.03
N GLY A 90 -55.92 17.73 -24.98
CA GLY A 90 -56.68 17.39 -26.18
C GLY A 90 -55.78 17.66 -27.40
N GLY A 91 -55.49 16.64 -28.22
CA GLY A 91 -54.81 16.84 -29.51
C GLY A 91 -53.85 15.72 -29.89
N GLY A 92 -54.34 14.73 -30.64
CA GLY A 92 -53.51 13.83 -31.44
C GLY A 92 -53.37 14.35 -32.86
N HIS A 93 -52.21 14.15 -33.49
CA HIS A 93 -51.94 14.02 -34.94
C HIS A 93 -50.52 13.41 -34.99
N GLY A 94 -50.18 12.30 -35.67
CA GLY A 94 -50.65 11.81 -36.94
C GLY A 94 -49.87 12.49 -38.07
N GLY A 95 -48.82 11.84 -38.61
CA GLY A 95 -48.14 12.35 -39.80
C GLY A 95 -46.75 11.76 -40.04
N GLY A 96 -46.68 10.68 -40.81
CA GLY A 96 -45.45 10.25 -41.48
C GLY A 96 -45.37 10.85 -42.89
N HIS A 97 -44.16 11.23 -43.31
CA HIS A 97 -43.71 11.45 -44.70
C HIS A 97 -42.16 11.34 -44.64
N GLY A 98 -41.40 10.68 -45.52
CA GLY A 98 -41.64 10.29 -46.90
C GLY A 98 -40.97 11.28 -47.86
N GLY A 99 -39.81 10.94 -48.42
CA GLY A 99 -39.07 11.69 -49.47
C GLY A 99 -37.80 12.37 -48.93
N GLY A 100 -36.60 12.23 -49.49
CA GLY A 100 -36.23 12.05 -50.90
C GLY A 100 -35.66 13.37 -51.44
N HIS A 101 -34.56 13.31 -52.22
CA HIS A 101 -33.77 14.42 -52.81
C HIS A 101 -32.69 15.02 -51.88
N GLY A 102 -31.43 15.23 -52.23
CA GLY A 102 -30.72 15.18 -53.51
C GLY A 102 -29.69 16.33 -53.54
N GLY A 103 -28.40 16.01 -53.75
CA GLY A 103 -27.37 16.90 -54.30
C GLY A 103 -26.91 18.14 -53.51
N GLY A 104 -25.64 18.15 -53.11
CA GLY A 104 -24.97 19.38 -52.65
C GLY A 104 -23.50 19.16 -52.32
N HIS A 105 -22.61 19.58 -53.22
CA HIS A 105 -21.17 19.62 -53.07
C HIS A 105 -20.72 20.50 -51.89
N GLY A 106 -19.58 20.17 -51.28
CA GLY A 106 -18.66 21.20 -50.79
C GLY A 106 -18.11 21.03 -49.38
N THR A 107 -16.78 20.92 -49.35
CA THR A 107 -15.92 21.61 -48.38
C THR A 107 -15.74 20.97 -47.01
N ALA A 108 -14.57 20.35 -46.87
CA ALA A 108 -13.92 20.07 -45.60
C ALA A 108 -13.87 21.30 -44.71
N HIS A 109 -14.22 21.15 -43.43
CA HIS A 109 -13.43 21.59 -42.29
C HIS A 109 -13.88 20.76 -41.08
N GLY A 110 -12.99 19.91 -40.58
CA GLY A 110 -13.18 19.17 -39.35
C GLY A 110 -13.07 20.10 -38.14
N THR A 111 -14.21 20.54 -37.62
CA THR A 111 -14.31 21.14 -36.29
C THR A 111 -14.81 20.07 -35.33
N GLY A 112 -13.86 19.26 -34.84
CA GLY A 112 -14.11 18.33 -33.75
C GLY A 112 -14.40 19.11 -32.47
N HIS A 113 -15.68 19.25 -32.14
CA HIS A 113 -16.11 19.71 -30.83
C HIS A 113 -15.61 18.72 -29.77
N GLY A 114 -14.71 19.20 -28.90
CA GLY A 114 -14.30 18.53 -27.68
C GLY A 114 -15.48 18.46 -26.70
N GLY A 115 -16.35 17.46 -26.90
CA GLY A 115 -17.37 17.06 -25.95
C GLY A 115 -16.71 16.39 -24.75
N ALA A 116 -16.58 17.15 -23.66
CA ALA A 116 -16.16 16.68 -22.36
C ALA A 116 -17.25 15.75 -21.77
N HIS A 117 -17.11 14.45 -22.00
CA HIS A 117 -17.78 13.43 -21.21
C HIS A 117 -16.84 12.23 -21.06
N GLY A 118 -16.63 11.81 -19.81
CA GLY A 118 -16.13 10.46 -19.59
C GLY A 118 -15.29 10.28 -18.35
N GLY A 119 -15.97 10.05 -17.23
CA GLY A 119 -15.49 9.12 -16.21
C GLY A 119 -14.58 9.74 -15.17
N GLY A 120 -15.17 9.97 -13.99
CA GLY A 120 -14.45 9.77 -12.74
C GLY A 120 -13.89 8.34 -12.72
N ALA A 121 -12.70 8.17 -13.29
CA ALA A 121 -11.93 6.97 -13.13
C ALA A 121 -11.39 7.01 -11.72
N ASN A 122 -12.16 6.37 -10.83
CA ASN A 122 -11.66 5.71 -9.65
C ASN A 122 -10.36 4.97 -10.03
N ARG A 123 -9.23 5.65 -9.89
CA ARG A 123 -7.91 5.04 -10.01
C ARG A 123 -7.58 4.41 -8.66
N HIS A 124 -8.37 3.44 -8.23
CA HIS A 124 -7.80 2.18 -7.74
C HIS A 124 -7.10 1.48 -8.92
N ARG A 125 -6.10 2.16 -9.51
CA ARG A 125 -5.01 1.45 -10.15
C ARG A 125 -4.37 0.73 -8.99
N ARG A 126 -4.71 -0.56 -8.81
CA ARG A 126 -4.00 -1.45 -7.90
C ARG A 126 -2.53 -1.17 -8.12
N ASP A 127 -1.93 -0.60 -7.10
CA ASP A 127 -0.60 -0.07 -7.23
C ASP A 127 0.33 -1.27 -7.39
N THR A 128 0.68 -1.58 -8.62
CA THR A 128 1.60 -2.67 -8.96
C THR A 128 3.04 -2.32 -8.60
N ARG A 129 3.28 -1.20 -7.91
CA ARG A 129 4.59 -0.81 -7.41
C ARG A 129 5.01 -1.72 -6.26
N VAL A 130 6.31 -1.94 -6.19
CA VAL A 130 6.93 -2.52 -5.01
C VAL A 130 6.73 -1.54 -3.87
N ASN A 131 6.25 -2.02 -2.72
CA ASN A 131 6.03 -1.23 -1.53
C ASN A 131 6.60 -1.97 -0.31
N SER A 132 6.65 -1.25 0.81
CA SER A 132 7.01 -1.83 2.09
C SER A 132 6.11 -1.34 3.22
N PHE A 133 5.85 -2.21 4.19
CA PHE A 133 5.13 -1.85 5.42
C PHE A 133 5.75 -2.60 6.61
N ALA A 134 5.56 -2.05 7.81
CA ALA A 134 5.99 -2.68 9.06
C ALA A 134 4.79 -3.06 9.90
N VAL A 135 4.99 -4.08 10.72
CA VAL A 135 4.13 -4.41 11.85
C VAL A 135 5.00 -4.43 13.09
N VAL A 136 4.52 -3.79 14.15
CA VAL A 136 5.17 -3.74 15.46
C VAL A 136 4.14 -4.24 16.47
N LYS A 137 4.53 -5.21 17.28
CA LYS A 137 3.64 -5.78 18.29
C LYS A 137 4.41 -6.09 19.56
N GLU A 138 3.93 -5.56 20.67
CA GLU A 138 4.40 -5.91 22.01
C GLU A 138 3.88 -7.31 22.38
N GLY A 139 4.74 -8.15 22.94
CA GLY A 139 4.43 -9.52 23.34
C GLY A 139 5.40 -10.56 22.81
N GLU A 140 5.26 -11.78 23.32
CA GLU A 140 6.10 -12.92 22.95
C GLU A 140 5.37 -13.83 21.95
N ILE A 141 6.10 -14.27 20.93
CA ILE A 141 5.64 -15.19 19.91
C ILE A 141 5.74 -16.63 20.42
N HIS A 142 4.70 -17.42 20.17
CA HIS A 142 4.71 -18.84 20.48
C HIS A 142 5.60 -19.61 19.47
N PRO A 143 6.66 -20.33 19.90
CA PRO A 143 7.64 -20.96 19.01
C PRO A 143 7.03 -21.88 17.95
N HIS A 144 6.06 -22.73 18.35
CA HIS A 144 5.37 -23.63 17.42
C HIS A 144 4.50 -22.90 16.37
N ARG A 145 3.97 -21.71 16.70
CA ARG A 145 3.19 -20.92 15.74
C ARG A 145 4.10 -20.20 14.74
N LEU A 146 5.28 -19.76 15.20
CA LEU A 146 6.29 -19.11 14.37
C LEU A 146 6.70 -20.00 13.18
N GLY A 147 7.09 -21.25 13.42
CA GLY A 147 7.53 -22.15 12.35
C GLY A 147 6.44 -22.41 11.29
N ARG A 148 5.17 -22.59 11.72
CA ARG A 148 4.05 -22.74 10.79
C ARG A 148 3.77 -21.48 9.98
N TRP A 149 3.90 -20.32 10.61
CA TRP A 149 3.74 -19.03 9.94
C TRP A 149 4.86 -18.75 8.94
N MET A 150 6.12 -19.07 9.27
CA MET A 150 7.24 -18.96 8.32
C MET A 150 7.01 -19.81 7.07
N GLN A 151 6.52 -21.04 7.24
CA GLN A 151 6.15 -21.90 6.12
C GLN A 151 5.03 -21.29 5.26
N SER A 152 4.00 -20.69 5.88
CA SER A 152 2.90 -20.08 5.13
C SER A 152 3.31 -18.83 4.36
N ILE A 153 4.29 -18.07 4.88
CA ILE A 153 4.91 -16.94 4.19
C ILE A 153 5.72 -17.42 2.97
N GLY A 154 6.48 -18.51 3.08
CA GLY A 154 7.21 -19.09 1.95
C GLY A 154 6.30 -19.63 0.84
N GLN A 155 5.05 -19.95 1.17
CA GLN A 155 4.04 -20.44 0.23
C GLN A 155 2.92 -19.42 -0.02
N LEU A 156 3.23 -18.12 0.09
CA LEU A 156 2.24 -17.06 -0.01
C LEU A 156 1.44 -17.18 -1.34
N PRO A 157 0.10 -17.26 -1.29
CA PRO A 157 -0.70 -17.31 -2.50
C PRO A 157 -0.49 -16.08 -3.39
N ALA A 158 -0.48 -16.27 -4.71
CA ALA A 158 -0.19 -15.19 -5.66
C ALA A 158 -1.20 -14.02 -5.60
N ASP A 159 -2.44 -14.28 -5.15
CA ASP A 159 -3.46 -13.26 -4.92
C ASP A 159 -3.20 -12.41 -3.66
N LYS A 160 -2.30 -12.86 -2.78
CA LYS A 160 -1.83 -12.12 -1.58
C LYS A 160 -0.57 -11.31 -1.82
N GLY A 161 0.01 -11.40 -3.02
CA GLY A 161 1.15 -10.63 -3.46
C GLY A 161 2.43 -11.44 -3.57
N THR A 162 3.55 -10.75 -3.76
CA THR A 162 4.89 -11.37 -3.87
C THR A 162 5.83 -10.68 -2.90
N ILE A 163 6.39 -11.43 -1.95
CA ILE A 163 7.37 -10.90 -1.02
C ILE A 163 8.77 -11.02 -1.65
N PHE A 164 9.52 -9.93 -1.65
CA PHE A 164 10.92 -9.92 -2.08
C PHE A 164 11.88 -9.96 -0.90
N ARG A 165 11.51 -9.31 0.21
CA ARG A 165 12.34 -9.29 1.40
C ARG A 165 11.52 -9.19 2.67
N ILE A 166 11.98 -9.89 3.70
CA ILE A 166 11.54 -9.72 5.08
C ILE A 166 12.76 -9.42 5.93
N LYS A 167 12.58 -8.53 6.90
CA LYS A 167 13.46 -8.39 8.06
C LYS A 167 12.62 -8.34 9.31
N ALA A 168 12.98 -9.08 10.34
CA ALA A 168 12.26 -9.09 11.59
C ALA A 168 13.19 -9.25 12.79
N ILE A 169 12.82 -8.62 13.90
CA ILE A 169 13.31 -8.92 15.25
C ILE A 169 12.12 -9.43 16.03
N LEU A 170 12.25 -10.63 16.59
CA LEU A 170 11.17 -11.39 17.16
C LEU A 170 11.48 -11.67 18.64
N ALA A 171 10.54 -11.34 19.50
CA ALA A 171 10.54 -11.77 20.89
C ALA A 171 9.89 -13.16 20.95
N VAL A 172 10.69 -14.22 21.03
CA VAL A 172 10.18 -15.59 21.07
C VAL A 172 10.07 -16.06 22.51
N LYS A 173 8.93 -16.65 22.88
CA LYS A 173 8.67 -17.11 24.25
C LYS A 173 9.68 -18.17 24.67
N GLY A 174 10.31 -17.96 25.84
CA GLY A 174 11.35 -18.85 26.35
C GLY A 174 12.73 -18.66 25.69
N HIS A 175 12.86 -17.70 24.78
CA HIS A 175 14.11 -17.38 24.12
C HIS A 175 14.73 -16.09 24.73
N PRO A 176 15.94 -16.14 25.31
CA PRO A 176 16.51 -14.99 26.01
C PRO A 176 17.11 -13.93 25.08
N PHE A 177 17.29 -14.26 23.80
CA PHE A 177 17.86 -13.35 22.79
C PHE A 177 16.81 -12.79 21.85
N LYS A 178 17.12 -11.63 21.26
CA LYS A 178 16.34 -11.00 20.18
C LYS A 178 16.53 -11.83 18.92
N HIS A 179 15.55 -12.66 18.59
CA HIS A 179 15.66 -13.55 17.45
C HIS A 179 15.49 -12.76 16.14
N VAL A 180 16.50 -12.74 15.29
CA VAL A 180 16.49 -12.00 14.03
C VAL A 180 16.23 -12.95 12.88
N PHE A 181 15.24 -12.58 12.07
CA PHE A 181 14.86 -13.32 10.88
C PHE A 181 15.00 -12.42 9.65
N HIS A 182 15.64 -12.95 8.60
CA HIS A 182 15.64 -12.28 7.31
C HIS A 182 15.41 -13.25 6.16
N ALA A 183 14.55 -12.85 5.24
CA ALA A 183 14.27 -13.61 4.02
C ALA A 183 14.47 -12.74 2.78
N VAL A 184 15.00 -13.32 1.71
CA VAL A 184 15.14 -12.74 0.38
C VAL A 184 14.60 -13.75 -0.62
N MET A 185 13.43 -13.48 -1.18
CA MET A 185 12.69 -14.42 -2.02
C MET A 185 12.54 -15.78 -1.29
N ASP A 186 13.13 -16.85 -1.84
CA ASP A 186 13.01 -18.22 -1.32
C ASP A 186 14.10 -18.60 -0.30
N VAL A 187 15.02 -17.68 0.01
CA VAL A 187 16.14 -17.92 0.94
C VAL A 187 15.89 -17.17 2.24
N SER A 188 16.03 -17.86 3.37
CA SER A 188 15.94 -17.27 4.71
C SER A 188 17.13 -17.67 5.56
N ASP A 189 17.64 -16.73 6.36
CA ASP A 189 18.51 -17.06 7.49
C ASP A 189 17.93 -16.50 8.80
N GLU A 190 18.35 -17.14 9.88
CA GLU A 190 17.96 -16.85 11.25
C GLU A 190 19.24 -16.71 12.09
N ASP A 191 19.24 -15.75 13.00
CA ASP A 191 20.34 -15.52 13.94
C ASP A 191 19.79 -14.89 15.21
N ASP A 192 20.63 -14.75 16.22
CA ASP A 192 20.29 -14.06 17.45
C ASP A 192 21.06 -12.74 17.55
N ALA A 193 20.30 -11.64 17.67
CA ALA A 193 20.87 -10.41 18.18
C ALA A 193 21.09 -10.54 19.70
N GLY A 194 21.74 -9.53 20.30
CA GLY A 194 22.04 -9.51 21.72
C GLY A 194 20.84 -9.83 22.64
N PRO A 195 21.11 -10.18 23.91
CA PRO A 195 20.06 -10.54 24.85
C PRO A 195 19.03 -9.41 25.02
N TRP A 196 17.84 -9.79 25.48
CA TRP A 196 16.91 -8.81 26.05
C TRP A 196 17.51 -8.26 27.35
N GLU A 197 17.52 -6.93 27.49
CA GLU A 197 17.97 -6.28 28.72
C GLU A 197 16.96 -6.47 29.85
N GLU A 198 17.40 -6.35 31.09
CA GLU A 198 16.51 -6.47 32.25
C GLU A 198 15.43 -5.37 32.24
N GLY A 199 14.16 -5.78 32.26
CA GLY A 199 13.03 -4.86 32.18
C GLY A 199 12.76 -4.29 30.78
N GLU A 200 13.49 -4.72 29.75
CA GLU A 200 13.21 -4.33 28.37
C GLU A 200 11.85 -4.86 27.91
N LYS A 201 11.07 -3.98 27.27
CA LYS A 201 9.82 -4.41 26.64
C LYS A 201 10.12 -5.35 25.47
N LYS A 202 9.53 -6.53 25.52
CA LYS A 202 9.60 -7.51 24.44
C LYS A 202 8.70 -7.07 23.28
N VAL A 203 9.28 -6.36 22.34
CA VAL A 203 8.60 -5.84 21.15
C VAL A 203 9.14 -6.54 19.92
N SER A 204 8.25 -7.20 19.19
CA SER A 204 8.58 -7.80 17.90
C SER A 204 8.29 -6.82 16.78
N LYS A 205 9.21 -6.72 15.82
CA LYS A 205 9.15 -5.80 14.69
C LYS A 205 9.40 -6.58 13.41
N ILE A 206 8.56 -6.38 12.40
CA ILE A 206 8.75 -7.00 11.08
C ILE A 206 8.50 -6.00 9.97
N VAL A 207 9.32 -6.05 8.93
CA VAL A 207 9.19 -5.28 7.69
C VAL A 207 9.03 -6.24 6.52
N PHE A 208 7.96 -6.03 5.75
CA PHE A 208 7.74 -6.70 4.47
C PHE A 208 8.05 -5.74 3.33
N ILE A 209 8.73 -6.25 2.30
CA ILE A 209 9.00 -5.53 1.05
C ILE A 209 8.59 -6.44 -0.10
N GLY A 210 7.68 -5.96 -0.95
CA GLY A 210 7.10 -6.81 -1.99
C GLY A 210 6.18 -6.07 -2.93
N LYS A 211 5.51 -6.81 -3.80
CA LYS A 211 4.59 -6.29 -4.82
C LYS A 211 3.17 -6.74 -4.52
N SER A 212 2.21 -5.81 -4.60
CA SER A 212 0.78 -6.09 -4.41
C SER A 212 0.47 -6.84 -3.11
N LEU A 213 1.20 -6.53 -2.02
CA LEU A 213 1.05 -7.22 -0.75
C LEU A 213 -0.31 -6.94 -0.12
N ASP A 214 -1.03 -8.01 0.25
CA ASP A 214 -2.23 -7.94 1.09
C ASP A 214 -1.80 -7.67 2.55
N GLN A 215 -1.69 -6.39 2.90
CA GLN A 215 -1.19 -5.97 4.22
C GLN A 215 -2.08 -6.47 5.36
N ALA A 216 -3.40 -6.52 5.16
CA ALA A 216 -4.33 -6.99 6.19
C ALA A 216 -4.14 -8.48 6.45
N TYR A 217 -3.98 -9.29 5.40
CA TYR A 217 -3.68 -10.71 5.53
C TYR A 217 -2.36 -10.98 6.24
N LEU A 218 -1.29 -10.29 5.82
CA LEU A 218 0.05 -10.46 6.40
C LEU A 218 0.14 -9.96 7.85
N ARG A 219 -0.49 -8.82 8.15
CA ARG A 219 -0.59 -8.28 9.52
C ARG A 219 -1.31 -9.26 10.43
N LYS A 220 -2.50 -9.73 10.02
CA LYS A 220 -3.27 -10.69 10.80
C LYS A 220 -2.48 -11.97 11.05
N GLY A 221 -1.84 -12.53 10.01
CA GLY A 221 -1.02 -13.72 10.14
C GLY A 221 0.13 -13.55 11.13
N PHE A 222 0.75 -12.38 11.17
CA PHE A 222 1.78 -12.04 12.16
C PHE A 222 1.19 -11.78 13.55
N GLU A 223 -0.01 -11.24 13.67
CA GLU A 223 -0.63 -11.02 14.98
C GLU A 223 -1.08 -12.33 15.64
N ASP A 224 -1.53 -13.30 14.85
CA ASP A 224 -2.06 -14.61 15.29
C ASP A 224 -1.00 -15.52 15.96
N ILE A 225 0.29 -15.18 15.88
CA ILE A 225 1.39 -15.96 16.48
C ILE A 225 1.81 -15.51 17.90
N PHE A 226 1.22 -14.44 18.44
CA PHE A 226 1.57 -13.85 19.75
C PHE A 226 0.81 -14.43 20.96
N GLU A 227 0.04 -15.50 20.76
CA GLU A 227 -0.75 -16.17 21.81
C GLU A 227 -0.26 -17.60 22.10
#